data_AF-A0A1F8P0D3-F1
#
_entry.id   AF-A0A1F8P0D3-F1
#
_cell.length_a   1.000
_cell.length_b   1.000
_cell.length_c   1.000
_cell.angle_alpha   90.00
_cell.angle_beta   90.00
_cell.angle_gamma   90.00
#
_symmetry.space_group_name_H-M   'P 1'
#
loop_
_entity.id
_entity.type
_entity.pdbx_description
1 polymer ?
#
loop_
_entity_poly.entity_id
_entity_poly.type
_entity_poly.pdbx_seq_one_letter_code
_entity_poly.pdbx_strand_id
1 'polypeptide(L)'
;MSFLNQYSFLIAAIVGVVLLGFLLFRKSVDRSSVITFSALILGLLLSFFLLRPGTSSSQKVDEVLGQIGSGQPVLLQFQSDY
;
A
#
# COMPACT_ATOMS: atom_id res chain seq x y z
N MET A 1 15.60 4.06 -6.49
CA MET A 1 15.15 3.18 -5.37
C MET A 1 14.90 1.79 -5.92
N SER A 2 15.41 0.73 -5.29
CA SER A 2 15.18 -0.65 -5.76
C SER A 2 13.68 -0.99 -5.70
N PHE A 3 13.16 -1.63 -6.75
CA PHE A 3 11.75 -2.07 -6.85
C PHE A 3 11.30 -2.86 -5.61
N LEU A 4 12.20 -3.70 -5.06
CA LEU A 4 11.95 -4.47 -3.85
C LEU A 4 11.68 -3.61 -2.62
N ASN A 5 12.32 -2.44 -2.51
CA ASN A 5 12.17 -1.57 -1.35
C ASN A 5 10.84 -0.80 -1.42
N GLN A 6 10.49 -0.33 -2.61
CA GLN A 6 9.24 0.41 -2.86
C GLN A 6 7.99 -0.46 -2.65
N TYR A 7 8.06 -1.74 -3.00
CA TYR A 7 6.93 -2.67 -2.88
C TYR A 7 7.09 -3.68 -1.74
N SER A 8 8.04 -3.47 -0.83
CA SER A 8 8.35 -4.40 0.27
C SER A 8 7.12 -4.77 1.11
N PHE A 9 6.29 -3.78 1.47
CA PHE A 9 5.04 -3.99 2.19
C PHE A 9 4.05 -4.87 1.40
N LEU A 10 3.86 -4.56 0.12
CA LEU A 10 2.93 -5.29 -0.75
C LEU A 10 3.39 -6.73 -0.99
N ILE A 11 4.70 -6.93 -1.19
CA ILE A 11 5.32 -8.25 -1.31
C ILE A 11 5.12 -9.05 -0.03
N ALA A 12 5.40 -8.46 1.15
CA ALA A 12 5.21 -9.12 2.43
C ALA A 12 3.74 -9.50 2.68
N ALA A 13 2.80 -8.62 2.34
CA ALA A 13 1.37 -8.89 2.45
C ALA A 13 0.94 -10.06 1.55
N ILE A 14 1.38 -10.09 0.30
CA ILE A 14 1.09 -11.21 -0.62
C ILE A 14 1.66 -12.52 -0.08
N VAL A 15 2.93 -12.53 0.34
CA VAL A 15 3.58 -13.73 0.89
C VAL A 15 2.82 -14.24 2.12
N GLY A 16 2.40 -13.33 3.02
CA GLY A 16 1.62 -13.68 4.20
C GLY A 16 0.27 -14.32 3.86
N VAL A 17 -0.49 -13.74 2.92
CA VAL A 17 -1.79 -14.27 2.48
C VAL A 17 -1.62 -15.63 1.80
N VAL A 18 -0.61 -15.81 0.96
CA VAL A 18 -0.34 -17.07 0.27
C VAL A 18 0.05 -18.17 1.28
N LEU A 19 0.91 -17.87 2.25
CA LEU A 19 1.29 -18.81 3.30
C LEU A 19 0.10 -19.21 4.16
N LEU A 20 -0.73 -18.25 4.57
CA LEU A 20 -1.97 -18.52 5.31
C LEU A 20 -2.90 -19.42 4.50
N GLY A 21 -3.15 -19.10 3.24
CA GLY A 21 -3.97 -19.93 2.36
C GLY A 21 -3.42 -21.34 2.21
N PHE A 22 -2.11 -21.48 1.97
CA PHE A 22 -1.46 -22.77 1.85
C PHE A 22 -1.60 -23.62 3.13
N LEU A 23 -1.34 -23.03 4.31
CA LEU A 23 -1.47 -23.73 5.59
C LEU A 23 -2.92 -24.17 5.86
N LEU A 24 -3.88 -23.31 5.53
CA LEU A 24 -5.30 -23.53 5.78
C LEU A 24 -5.87 -24.61 4.84
N PHE A 25 -5.43 -24.66 3.59
CA PHE A 25 -5.87 -25.65 2.60
C PHE A 25 -5.05 -26.96 2.59
N ARG A 26 -3.92 -27.03 3.31
CA ARG A 26 -3.06 -28.24 3.33
C ARG A 26 -3.75 -29.48 3.90
N LYS A 27 -4.69 -29.32 4.84
CA LYS A 27 -5.18 -30.44 5.66
C LYS A 27 -6.57 -30.93 5.24
N SER A 28 -7.49 -30.03 4.92
CA SER A 28 -8.78 -30.30 4.27
C SER A 28 -9.46 -28.98 3.92
N VAL A 29 -9.99 -28.87 2.70
CA VAL A 29 -10.77 -27.68 2.30
C VAL A 29 -12.20 -27.88 2.77
N ASP A 30 -12.58 -27.25 3.87
CA ASP A 30 -13.98 -27.15 4.30
C ASP A 30 -14.63 -25.87 3.74
N ARG A 31 -15.93 -25.86 3.49
CA ARG A 31 -16.67 -24.66 3.06
C ARG A 31 -16.51 -23.52 4.06
N SER A 32 -16.51 -23.83 5.36
CA SER A 32 -16.29 -22.83 6.41
C SER A 32 -14.91 -22.18 6.29
N SER A 33 -13.87 -22.98 6.04
CA SER A 33 -12.49 -22.52 5.82
C SER A 33 -12.36 -21.54 4.64
N VAL A 34 -13.05 -21.82 3.52
CA VAL A 34 -13.06 -20.94 2.35
C VAL A 34 -13.77 -19.62 2.64
N ILE A 35 -14.91 -19.66 3.36
CA ILE A 35 -15.68 -18.47 3.71
C ILE A 35 -14.88 -17.57 4.65
N THR A 36 -14.27 -18.13 5.69
CA THR A 36 -13.44 -17.36 6.64
C THR A 36 -12.23 -16.73 5.96
N PHE A 37 -11.55 -17.47 5.08
CA PHE A 37 -10.39 -16.95 4.35
C PHE A 37 -10.79 -15.82 3.37
N SER A 38 -11.94 -15.98 2.69
CA SER A 38 -12.48 -14.93 1.80
C SER A 38 -12.88 -13.68 2.57
N ALA A 39 -13.52 -13.84 3.74
CA ALA A 39 -13.89 -12.73 4.62
C ALA A 39 -12.65 -11.98 5.15
N LEU A 40 -11.57 -12.70 5.47
CA LEU A 40 -10.29 -12.11 5.88
C LEU A 40 -9.69 -11.26 4.75
N ILE A 41 -9.64 -11.78 3.52
CA ILE A 41 -9.13 -11.04 2.35
C ILE A 41 -9.97 -9.79 2.10
N LEU A 42 -11.31 -9.91 2.16
CA LEU A 42 -12.20 -8.76 2.00
C LEU A 42 -11.97 -7.70 3.08
N GLY A 43 -11.83 -8.11 4.34
CA GLY A 43 -11.53 -7.20 5.45
C GLY A 43 -10.20 -6.46 5.27
N LEU A 44 -9.17 -7.16 4.80
CA LEU A 44 -7.87 -6.56 4.47
C LEU A 44 -7.98 -5.56 3.31
N LEU A 45 -8.70 -5.91 2.24
CA LEU A 45 -8.93 -5.01 1.11
C LEU A 45 -9.70 -3.76 1.55
N LEU A 46 -10.77 -3.92 2.32
CA LEU A 46 -11.56 -2.80 2.85
C LEU A 46 -10.71 -1.90 3.74
N SER A 47 -9.94 -2.49 4.66
CA SER A 47 -9.02 -1.74 5.53
C SER A 47 -7.98 -0.97 4.71
N PHE A 48 -7.41 -1.60 3.67
CA PHE A 48 -6.50 -0.93 2.76
C PHE A 48 -7.18 0.24 2.05
N PHE A 49 -8.35 0.07 1.45
CA PHE A 49 -9.03 1.19 0.77
C PHE A 49 -9.44 2.32 1.71
N LEU A 50 -9.77 2.02 2.97
CA LEU A 50 -10.15 3.03 3.96
C LEU A 50 -8.95 3.76 4.58
N LEU A 51 -7.83 3.07 4.77
CA LEU A 51 -6.66 3.58 5.50
C LEU A 51 -5.49 3.93 4.60
N ARG A 52 -5.54 3.63 3.29
CA ARG A 52 -4.43 3.92 2.39
C ARG A 52 -4.20 5.43 2.35
N PRO A 53 -2.99 5.91 2.67
CA PRO A 53 -2.65 7.31 2.47
C PRO A 53 -2.84 7.66 0.99
N GLY A 54 -3.43 8.84 0.73
CA GLY A 54 -3.67 9.33 -0.63
C GLY A 54 -2.38 9.41 -1.46
N THR A 55 -2.49 9.71 -2.76
CA THR A 55 -1.33 9.91 -3.63
C THR A 55 -0.48 11.08 -3.14
N SER A 56 0.46 10.80 -2.24
CA SER A 56 1.39 11.79 -1.72
C SER A 56 2.40 12.18 -2.81
N SER A 57 2.59 13.49 -2.95
CA SER A 57 3.67 14.21 -3.64
C SER A 57 3.56 14.50 -5.13
N SER A 58 3.01 13.64 -6.00
CA SER A 58 3.14 13.89 -7.45
C SER A 58 2.46 15.20 -7.90
N GLN A 59 1.30 15.51 -7.33
CA GLN A 59 0.55 16.73 -7.66
C GLN A 59 1.20 18.02 -7.09
N LYS A 60 2.02 17.89 -6.03
CA LYS A 60 2.76 19.03 -5.45
C LYS A 60 4.00 19.41 -6.27
N VAL A 61 4.58 18.49 -7.05
CA VAL A 61 5.81 18.76 -7.80
C VAL A 61 5.55 19.76 -8.94
N ASP A 62 4.50 19.56 -9.72
CA ASP A 62 4.17 20.47 -10.83
C ASP A 62 3.79 21.88 -10.32
N GLU A 63 3.09 21.95 -9.20
CA GLU A 63 2.71 23.20 -8.54
C GLU A 63 3.94 23.93 -7.97
N VAL A 64 4.88 23.20 -7.36
CA VAL A 64 6.16 23.75 -6.87
C VAL A 64 7.04 24.23 -8.02
N LEU A 65 7.13 23.47 -9.11
CA LEU A 65 7.91 23.87 -10.29
C LEU A 65 7.36 25.15 -10.93
N GLY A 66 6.04 25.37 -10.90
CA GLY A 66 5.43 26.62 -11.34
C GLY A 66 5.72 27.84 -10.45
N GLN A 67 6.02 27.63 -9.17
CA GLN A 67 6.38 28.69 -8.22
C GLN A 67 7.87 29.04 -8.25
N ILE A 68 8.73 28.07 -8.57
CA ILE A 68 10.17 28.25 -8.74
C ILE A 68 10.45 29.02 -10.04
N GLY A 69 10.92 30.26 -9.92
CA GLY A 69 11.21 31.15 -11.06
C GLY A 69 10.38 32.43 -11.10
N SER A 70 9.42 32.59 -10.17
CA SER A 70 8.58 33.79 -10.01
C SER A 70 9.31 35.01 -9.41
N GLY A 71 10.61 34.91 -9.10
CA GLY A 71 11.39 35.98 -8.48
C GLY A 71 11.20 36.14 -6.97
N GLN A 72 10.37 35.29 -6.34
CA GLN A 72 10.22 35.24 -4.88
C GLN A 72 10.93 34.02 -4.27
N PRO A 73 11.49 34.15 -3.06
CA PRO A 73 12.09 33.02 -2.36
C PRO A 73 11.02 32.00 -1.97
N VAL A 74 11.17 30.77 -2.44
CA VAL A 74 10.26 29.65 -2.16
C VAL A 74 10.90 28.71 -1.14
N LEU A 75 10.18 28.41 -0.05
CA LEU A 75 10.61 27.43 0.95
C LEU A 75 10.10 26.03 0.57
N LEU A 76 11.04 25.13 0.27
CA LEU A 76 10.73 23.72 0.00
C LEU A 76 10.90 22.90 1.27
N GLN A 77 9.79 22.41 1.83
CA GLN A 77 9.82 21.43 2.91
C GLN A 77 9.61 20.03 2.34
N PHE A 78 10.68 19.24 2.37
CA PHE A 78 10.62 17.82 2.06
C PHE A 78 10.14 17.07 3.31
N GLN A 79 8.86 16.70 3.31
CA GLN A 79 8.32 15.79 4.30
C GLN A 79 8.34 14.37 3.74
N SER A 80 8.89 13.44 4.51
CA SER A 80 8.81 12.03 4.20
C SER A 80 7.59 11.47 4.91
N ASP A 81 6.55 11.15 4.13
CA ASP A 81 5.43 10.33 4.60
C ASP A 81 5.97 8.90 4.74
N TYR A 82 6.46 8.54 5.92
CA TYR A 82 6.78 7.16 6.29
C TYR A 82 5.52 6.45 6.80
#